data_AF-A0A382X0W6-F1
#
_entry.id   AF-A0A382X0W6-F1
#
_cell.length_a   1.000
_cell.length_b   1.000
_cell.length_c   1.000
_cell.angle_alpha   90.00
_cell.angle_beta   90.00
_cell.angle_gamma   90.00
#
_symmetry.space_group_name_H-M   'P 1'
#
loop_
_entity.id
_entity.type
_entity.pdbx_description
1 polymer ?
#
loop_
_entity_poly.entity_id
_entity_poly.type
_entity_poly.pdbx_seq_one_letter_code
_entity_poly.pdbx_strand_id
1 'polypeptide(L)'
;WDSVQPGAEQLSSNWFTVYPSTNVINGSVYDMTLYIQTNDGFNREISFPVYVGEVSVDDPLGPDEYGYYLYDSGDTGYDLAPEYDWIEINPSYGGSGSSLNFSDNGNGEFNNSITEVDLPFPFSFYGVDYTTITVCSNGFISFGASELESFRNYPVPGAGGPSPMVAVFWDDLTTSSNGNVYTYADPDNEYFIVEWSNMRTDNYNSVNTFELILYNDTAPPFDDGIMKMQYNTFNNTSSGNYSGYTPVHGGYCTIGLENHMGAIGLQYTFDNA
;
A
#
# COMPACT_ATOMS: atom_id res chain seq x y z
N TRP A 1 -9.03 47.43 9.53
CA TRP A 1 -7.96 47.42 10.55
C TRP A 1 -7.44 48.83 10.64
N ASP A 2 -7.44 49.43 11.82
CA ASP A 2 -6.81 50.75 11.99
C ASP A 2 -5.29 50.63 11.79
N SER A 3 -4.65 51.73 11.40
CA SER A 3 -3.20 51.75 11.22
C SER A 3 -2.50 51.62 12.58
N VAL A 4 -1.66 50.60 12.75
CA VAL A 4 -0.80 50.46 13.93
C VAL A 4 0.48 51.28 13.73
N GLN A 5 0.76 52.19 14.66
CA GLN A 5 1.96 53.03 14.60
C GLN A 5 3.22 52.25 15.08
N PRO A 6 4.43 52.64 14.64
CA PRO A 6 5.66 52.02 15.14
C PRO A 6 5.75 52.06 16.67
N GLY A 7 5.98 50.90 17.29
CA GLY A 7 6.05 50.76 18.76
C GLY A 7 4.70 50.66 19.47
N ALA A 8 3.58 50.64 18.75
CA ALA A 8 2.26 50.38 19.30
C ALA A 8 1.84 48.91 19.07
N GLU A 9 0.99 48.40 19.96
CA GLU A 9 0.28 47.14 19.79
C GLU A 9 -1.21 47.40 19.55
N GLN A 10 -1.85 46.59 18.72
CA GLN A 10 -3.30 46.59 18.56
C GLN A 10 -3.79 45.14 18.44
N LEU A 11 -4.73 44.78 19.32
CA LEU A 11 -5.38 43.47 19.31
C LEU A 11 -6.54 43.47 18.32
N SER A 12 -6.58 42.51 17.40
CA SER A 12 -7.76 42.26 16.55
C SER A 12 -8.74 41.37 17.29
N SER A 13 -10.00 41.83 17.42
CA SER A 13 -11.08 41.07 18.05
C SER A 13 -11.89 40.20 17.06
N ASN A 14 -11.57 40.28 15.77
CA ASN A 14 -12.24 39.51 14.72
C ASN A 14 -11.40 38.27 14.37
N TRP A 15 -11.74 37.15 14.99
CA TRP A 15 -11.14 35.84 14.74
C TRP A 15 -12.22 34.90 14.24
N PHE A 16 -11.81 33.87 13.52
CA PHE A 16 -12.65 32.74 13.17
C PHE A 16 -12.02 31.48 13.74
N THR A 17 -12.84 30.48 14.03
CA THR A 17 -12.39 29.15 14.44
C THR A 17 -12.53 28.21 13.27
N VAL A 18 -11.51 27.39 13.06
CA VAL A 18 -11.56 26.25 12.16
C VAL A 18 -11.68 25.01 13.02
N TYR A 19 -12.65 24.15 12.71
CA TYR A 19 -12.78 22.84 13.30
C TYR A 19 -12.51 21.82 12.19
N PRO A 20 -11.41 21.04 12.26
CA PRO A 20 -11.24 19.92 11.35
C PRO A 20 -12.38 18.92 11.57
N SER A 21 -12.79 18.25 10.49
CA SER A 21 -13.77 17.16 10.59
C SER A 21 -13.22 16.06 11.50
N THR A 22 -14.10 15.34 12.21
CA THR A 22 -13.72 14.16 13.00
C THR A 22 -13.15 13.04 12.15
N ASN A 23 -13.32 13.10 10.83
CA ASN A 23 -12.84 12.11 9.88
C ASN A 23 -11.46 12.48 9.30
N VAL A 24 -10.84 13.58 9.76
CA VAL A 24 -9.49 13.94 9.34
C VAL A 24 -8.49 13.09 10.11
N ILE A 25 -7.54 12.50 9.38
CA ILE A 25 -6.46 11.70 9.96
C ILE A 25 -5.44 12.59 10.66
N ASN A 26 -5.00 12.19 11.85
CA ASN A 26 -3.94 12.90 12.56
C ASN A 26 -2.66 12.96 11.72
N GLY A 27 -1.96 14.09 11.75
CA GLY A 27 -0.82 14.37 10.88
C GLY A 27 -1.18 15.05 9.57
N SER A 28 -2.46 15.12 9.19
CA SER A 28 -2.89 15.83 7.98
C SER A 28 -2.41 17.29 7.97
N VAL A 29 -1.87 17.73 6.83
CA VAL A 29 -1.40 19.10 6.63
C VAL A 29 -2.27 19.80 5.61
N TYR A 30 -2.84 20.94 6.00
CA TYR A 30 -3.62 21.79 5.12
C TYR A 30 -2.88 23.10 4.86
N ASP A 31 -2.48 23.32 3.61
CA ASP A 31 -1.91 24.60 3.18
C ASP A 31 -3.00 25.65 3.03
N MET A 32 -3.13 26.49 4.04
CA MET A 32 -4.10 27.56 4.07
C MET A 32 -3.51 28.83 3.45
N THR A 33 -4.32 29.55 2.66
CA THR A 33 -3.94 30.86 2.14
C THR A 33 -4.87 31.94 2.69
N LEU A 34 -4.30 32.88 3.43
CA LEU A 34 -5.00 34.06 3.91
C LEU A 34 -4.84 35.21 2.91
N TYR A 35 -5.98 35.68 2.40
CA TYR A 35 -6.08 36.86 1.54
C TYR A 35 -6.39 38.10 2.38
N ILE A 36 -5.49 39.07 2.39
CA ILE A 36 -5.64 40.34 3.11
C ILE A 36 -5.81 41.46 2.08
N GLN A 37 -7.01 42.05 2.04
CA GLN A 37 -7.36 43.13 1.12
C GLN A 37 -7.87 44.36 1.84
N THR A 38 -7.62 45.55 1.28
CA THR A 38 -8.25 46.81 1.71
C THR A 38 -8.98 47.49 0.55
N ASN A 39 -9.95 48.34 0.88
CA ASN A 39 -10.70 49.14 -0.11
C ASN A 39 -9.82 50.10 -0.91
N ASP A 40 -8.62 50.41 -0.39
CA ASP A 40 -7.67 51.36 -0.97
C ASP A 40 -6.70 50.68 -1.97
N GLY A 41 -6.90 49.39 -2.24
CA GLY A 41 -6.16 48.62 -3.23
C GLY A 41 -4.97 47.82 -2.69
N PHE A 42 -4.77 47.74 -1.37
CA PHE A 42 -3.79 46.82 -0.79
C PHE A 42 -4.29 45.37 -0.96
N ASN A 43 -3.41 44.48 -1.42
CA ASN A 43 -3.64 43.05 -1.49
C ASN A 43 -2.37 42.31 -1.04
N ARG A 44 -2.50 41.31 -0.17
CA ARG A 44 -1.43 40.43 0.25
C ARG A 44 -1.95 39.03 0.50
N GLU A 45 -1.17 38.05 0.06
CA GLU A 45 -1.40 36.63 0.31
C GLU A 45 -0.36 36.12 1.30
N ILE A 46 -0.82 35.31 2.25
CA ILE A 46 0.02 34.64 3.23
C ILE A 46 -0.39 33.18 3.25
N SER A 47 0.51 32.30 2.81
CA SER A 47 0.33 30.85 2.90
C SER A 47 0.98 30.33 4.17
N PHE A 48 0.29 29.44 4.88
CA PHE A 48 0.80 28.79 6.07
C PHE A 48 0.16 27.40 6.22
N PRO A 49 0.92 26.39 6.71
CA PRO A 49 0.37 25.08 6.96
C PRO A 49 -0.43 25.06 8.26
N VAL A 50 -1.49 24.26 8.29
CA VAL A 50 -2.22 23.86 9.50
C VAL A 50 -2.07 22.36 9.66
N TYR A 51 -1.46 21.95 10.77
CA TYR A 51 -1.30 20.56 11.16
C TYR A 51 -2.49 20.13 12.03
N VAL A 52 -3.09 18.98 11.71
CA VAL A 52 -4.22 18.42 12.46
C VAL A 52 -3.76 17.25 13.31
N GLY A 53 -3.99 17.31 14.62
CA GLY A 53 -3.68 16.21 15.53
C GLY A 53 -2.18 15.98 15.78
N GLU A 54 -1.89 14.90 16.49
CA GLU A 54 -0.53 14.40 16.75
C GLU A 54 -0.45 12.98 16.20
N VAL A 55 0.61 12.65 15.46
CA VAL A 55 0.77 11.33 14.81
C VAL A 55 1.22 10.29 15.83
N SER A 56 0.64 9.09 15.75
CA SER A 56 0.95 7.92 16.55
C SER A 56 1.02 6.66 15.69
N VAL A 57 1.31 5.52 16.34
CA VAL A 57 1.30 4.20 15.70
C VAL A 57 -0.11 3.65 15.48
N ASP A 58 -1.13 4.32 16.01
CA ASP A 58 -2.54 3.96 15.87
C ASP A 58 -3.23 4.87 14.82
N ASP A 59 -2.43 5.53 13.96
CA ASP A 59 -2.90 6.38 12.86
C ASP A 59 -2.49 5.81 11.49
N PRO A 60 -3.37 5.88 10.48
CA PRO A 60 -3.11 5.37 9.14
C PRO A 60 -1.87 5.99 8.50
N LEU A 61 -1.13 5.17 7.76
CA LEU A 61 -0.01 5.64 6.96
C LEU A 61 -0.53 6.33 5.68
N GLY A 62 -0.11 7.58 5.47
CA GLY A 62 -0.43 8.35 4.27
C GLY A 62 -0.93 9.77 4.60
N PRO A 63 -1.53 10.46 3.63
CA PRO A 63 -1.67 10.03 2.24
C PRO A 63 -0.31 10.08 1.52
N ASP A 64 -0.14 9.31 0.45
CA ASP A 64 0.89 9.64 -0.53
C ASP A 64 0.52 10.86 -1.39
N GLU A 65 1.39 11.26 -2.32
CA GLU A 65 1.16 12.44 -3.18
C GLU A 65 -0.08 12.30 -4.09
N TYR A 66 -0.53 11.08 -4.39
CA TYR A 66 -1.73 10.85 -5.17
C TYR A 66 -2.99 10.89 -4.30
N GLY A 67 -2.93 10.30 -3.10
CA GLY A 67 -4.03 10.27 -2.13
C GLY A 67 -4.34 8.90 -1.54
N TYR A 68 -3.49 7.87 -1.75
CA TYR A 68 -3.66 6.57 -1.11
C TYR A 68 -3.34 6.65 0.38
N TYR A 69 -4.07 5.88 1.19
CA TYR A 69 -3.79 5.60 2.60
C TYR A 69 -3.66 4.09 2.82
N LEU A 70 -2.85 3.69 3.80
CA LEU A 70 -2.81 2.35 4.33
C LEU A 70 -3.35 2.37 5.76
N TYR A 71 -4.47 1.68 5.95
CA TYR A 71 -5.06 1.43 7.26
C TYR A 71 -4.63 0.05 7.74
N ASP A 72 -4.22 -0.07 9.00
CA ASP A 72 -3.88 -1.34 9.63
C ASP A 72 -4.79 -1.69 10.82
N SER A 73 -4.61 -2.89 11.37
CA SER A 73 -5.46 -3.40 12.46
C SER A 73 -5.35 -2.63 13.80
N GLY A 74 -4.33 -1.78 13.95
CA GLY A 74 -4.11 -0.88 15.07
C GLY A 74 -4.90 0.42 14.99
N ASP A 75 -5.33 0.81 13.79
CA ASP A 75 -6.06 2.07 13.49
C ASP A 75 -7.52 2.09 13.98
N THR A 76 -7.79 1.48 15.12
CA THR A 76 -9.14 1.26 15.69
C THR A 76 -9.98 2.53 15.93
N GLY A 77 -9.38 3.72 15.83
CA GLY A 77 -10.06 5.01 15.86
C GLY A 77 -10.70 5.43 14.53
N TYR A 78 -10.47 4.69 13.45
CA TYR A 78 -10.87 5.04 12.09
C TYR A 78 -11.85 4.01 11.52
N ASP A 79 -12.97 4.49 10.96
CA ASP A 79 -14.04 3.63 10.40
C ASP A 79 -13.56 2.74 9.23
N LEU A 80 -12.47 3.13 8.56
CA LEU A 80 -11.89 2.40 7.44
C LEU A 80 -10.81 1.38 7.86
N ALA A 81 -10.54 1.25 9.17
CA ALA A 81 -9.61 0.24 9.66
C ALA A 81 -10.08 -1.17 9.25
N PRO A 82 -9.18 -2.01 8.71
CA PRO A 82 -9.57 -3.32 8.22
C PRO A 82 -9.89 -4.27 9.38
N GLU A 83 -11.01 -4.98 9.28
CA GLU A 83 -11.27 -6.15 10.13
C GLU A 83 -10.63 -7.39 9.53
N TYR A 84 -9.93 -8.21 10.35
CA TYR A 84 -9.41 -9.49 9.88
C TYR A 84 -10.55 -10.48 9.63
N ASP A 85 -10.64 -10.98 8.39
CA ASP A 85 -11.62 -11.98 7.96
C ASP A 85 -11.00 -12.78 6.81
N TRP A 86 -10.41 -13.92 7.14
CA TRP A 86 -9.63 -14.75 6.21
C TRP A 86 -10.55 -15.51 5.25
N ILE A 87 -10.28 -15.38 3.95
CA ILE A 87 -11.02 -16.11 2.91
C ILE A 87 -10.13 -17.23 2.35
N GLU A 88 -10.32 -18.42 2.88
CA GLU A 88 -9.54 -19.59 2.43
C GLU A 88 -9.91 -19.99 0.98
N ILE A 89 -8.94 -19.90 0.06
CA ILE A 89 -9.14 -20.29 -1.35
C ILE A 89 -8.31 -21.49 -1.77
N ASN A 90 -7.37 -22.00 -0.96
CA ASN A 90 -6.65 -23.23 -1.29
C ASN A 90 -7.58 -24.46 -1.18
N PRO A 91 -7.77 -25.26 -2.26
CA PRO A 91 -8.63 -26.44 -2.24
C PRO A 91 -8.21 -27.52 -1.23
N SER A 92 -6.94 -27.54 -0.82
CA SER A 92 -6.46 -28.48 0.20
C SER A 92 -7.00 -28.17 1.60
N TYR A 93 -7.46 -26.94 1.82
CA TYR A 93 -8.06 -26.46 3.07
C TYR A 93 -9.56 -26.14 2.95
N GLY A 94 -10.19 -26.58 1.86
CA GLY A 94 -11.62 -26.42 1.63
C GLY A 94 -12.01 -25.17 0.82
N GLY A 95 -11.02 -24.42 0.33
CA GLY A 95 -11.25 -23.30 -0.58
C GLY A 95 -11.64 -23.71 -2.00
N SER A 96 -12.03 -22.73 -2.81
CA SER A 96 -12.49 -22.94 -4.20
C SER A 96 -11.61 -22.27 -5.25
N GLY A 97 -10.41 -21.86 -4.88
CA GLY A 97 -9.44 -21.20 -5.75
C GLY A 97 -8.77 -22.15 -6.75
N SER A 98 -8.15 -21.54 -7.76
CA SER A 98 -7.40 -22.22 -8.81
C SER A 98 -5.90 -21.95 -8.66
N SER A 99 -5.09 -23.00 -8.70
CA SER A 99 -3.63 -22.86 -8.60
C SER A 99 -3.04 -22.25 -9.87
N LEU A 100 -2.09 -21.33 -9.69
CA LEU A 100 -1.27 -20.79 -10.77
C LEU A 100 -0.13 -21.73 -11.20
N ASN A 101 0.06 -22.86 -10.50
CA ASN A 101 1.06 -23.89 -10.78
C ASN A 101 2.51 -23.37 -10.87
N PHE A 102 2.86 -22.38 -10.04
CA PHE A 102 4.23 -21.90 -9.95
C PHE A 102 5.20 -22.98 -9.47
N SER A 103 6.46 -22.84 -9.88
CA SER A 103 7.55 -23.71 -9.46
C SER A 103 8.77 -22.85 -9.16
N ASP A 104 8.87 -22.40 -7.92
CA ASP A 104 9.95 -21.55 -7.42
C ASP A 104 10.75 -22.28 -6.33
N ASN A 105 12.04 -22.45 -6.57
CA ASN A 105 12.96 -23.14 -5.66
C ASN A 105 13.83 -22.18 -4.83
N GLY A 106 13.63 -20.86 -4.91
CA GLY A 106 14.39 -19.86 -4.14
C GLY A 106 15.85 -19.69 -4.56
N ASN A 107 16.26 -20.29 -5.68
CA ASN A 107 17.64 -20.25 -6.16
C ASN A 107 17.90 -19.11 -7.17
N GLY A 108 16.91 -18.24 -7.39
CA GLY A 108 16.95 -17.19 -8.41
C GLY A 108 16.87 -17.70 -9.85
N GLU A 109 16.45 -18.95 -10.08
CA GLU A 109 16.09 -19.44 -11.41
C GLU A 109 14.63 -19.14 -11.70
N PHE A 110 14.41 -18.16 -12.56
CA PHE A 110 13.08 -17.67 -12.85
C PHE A 110 12.44 -18.39 -14.05
N ASN A 111 11.97 -19.61 -13.81
CA ASN A 111 11.41 -20.45 -14.87
C ASN A 111 9.87 -20.41 -14.94
N ASN A 112 9.21 -20.26 -13.79
CA ASN A 112 7.76 -20.29 -13.65
C ASN A 112 7.33 -19.64 -12.33
N SER A 113 7.73 -18.38 -12.16
CA SER A 113 7.57 -17.55 -10.96
C SER A 113 6.60 -16.38 -11.16
N ILE A 114 6.14 -16.14 -12.38
CA ILE A 114 5.10 -15.14 -12.69
C ILE A 114 4.08 -15.68 -13.69
N THR A 115 2.87 -15.15 -13.62
CA THR A 115 1.86 -15.33 -14.66
C THR A 115 0.95 -14.12 -14.73
N GLU A 116 0.53 -13.77 -15.94
CA GLU A 116 -0.58 -12.84 -16.16
C GLU A 116 -1.90 -13.53 -15.80
N VAL A 117 -2.80 -12.79 -15.18
CA VAL A 117 -4.14 -13.21 -14.77
C VAL A 117 -5.14 -12.12 -15.17
N ASP A 118 -6.19 -12.51 -15.88
CA ASP A 118 -7.29 -11.61 -16.21
C ASP A 118 -8.11 -11.31 -14.95
N LEU A 119 -8.41 -10.03 -14.73
CA LEU A 119 -9.31 -9.61 -13.66
C LEU A 119 -10.77 -9.81 -14.08
N PRO A 120 -11.65 -10.26 -13.16
CA PRO A 120 -13.08 -10.44 -13.45
C PRO A 120 -13.84 -9.10 -13.64
N PHE A 121 -13.24 -7.99 -13.22
CA PHE A 121 -13.73 -6.62 -13.38
C PHE A 121 -12.54 -5.66 -13.57
N PRO A 122 -12.73 -4.49 -14.22
CA PRO A 122 -11.70 -3.46 -14.27
C PRO A 122 -11.33 -2.99 -12.87
N PHE A 123 -10.05 -2.81 -12.59
CA PHE A 123 -9.54 -2.28 -11.32
C PHE A 123 -8.71 -1.02 -11.56
N SER A 124 -9.08 0.07 -10.89
CA SER A 124 -8.40 1.37 -11.02
C SER A 124 -7.28 1.48 -9.97
N PHE A 125 -6.06 1.79 -10.40
CA PHE A 125 -4.91 1.95 -9.51
C PHE A 125 -4.01 3.10 -9.95
N TYR A 126 -3.86 4.11 -9.09
CA TYR A 126 -3.25 5.41 -9.41
C TYR A 126 -3.84 6.06 -10.66
N GLY A 127 -5.18 6.05 -10.76
CA GLY A 127 -5.93 6.69 -11.84
C GLY A 127 -5.82 6.02 -13.20
N VAL A 128 -5.33 4.77 -13.24
CA VAL A 128 -5.26 3.95 -14.45
C VAL A 128 -6.10 2.70 -14.26
N ASP A 129 -6.95 2.38 -15.24
CA ASP A 129 -7.77 1.17 -15.23
C ASP A 129 -7.00 -0.02 -15.81
N TYR A 130 -7.03 -1.13 -15.09
CA TYR A 130 -6.41 -2.39 -15.50
C TYR A 130 -7.45 -3.49 -15.61
N THR A 131 -7.29 -4.36 -16.60
CA THR A 131 -8.10 -5.58 -16.75
C THR A 131 -7.28 -6.85 -16.51
N THR A 132 -5.98 -6.71 -16.24
CA THR A 132 -5.06 -7.81 -15.98
C THR A 132 -4.08 -7.43 -14.89
N ILE A 133 -3.56 -8.44 -14.21
CA ILE A 133 -2.44 -8.32 -13.29
C ILE A 133 -1.39 -9.38 -13.62
N THR A 134 -0.14 -9.13 -13.30
CA THR A 134 0.90 -10.14 -13.24
C THR A 134 1.13 -10.52 -11.77
N VAL A 135 0.93 -11.79 -11.44
CA VAL A 135 1.14 -12.33 -10.09
C VAL A 135 2.52 -12.98 -10.02
N CYS A 136 3.28 -12.75 -8.94
CA CYS A 136 4.57 -13.39 -8.69
C CYS A 136 4.54 -14.34 -7.49
N SER A 137 5.24 -15.47 -7.56
CA SER A 137 5.50 -16.38 -6.43
C SER A 137 6.11 -15.67 -5.23
N ASN A 138 6.93 -14.64 -5.47
CA ASN A 138 7.62 -13.84 -4.46
C ASN A 138 6.74 -12.77 -3.78
N GLY A 139 5.44 -13.02 -3.65
CA GLY A 139 4.56 -12.27 -2.75
C GLY A 139 4.16 -10.86 -3.20
N PHE A 140 4.17 -10.59 -4.50
CA PHE A 140 3.71 -9.33 -5.07
C PHE A 140 2.86 -9.53 -6.33
N ILE A 141 2.11 -8.49 -6.68
CA ILE A 141 1.51 -8.33 -8.00
C ILE A 141 1.99 -7.06 -8.68
N SER A 142 1.88 -7.03 -10.00
CA SER A 142 1.94 -5.82 -10.81
C SER A 142 0.64 -5.66 -11.59
N PHE A 143 0.13 -4.43 -11.69
CA PHE A 143 -1.03 -4.18 -12.54
C PHE A 143 -0.62 -4.08 -14.01
N GLY A 144 -1.30 -4.85 -14.88
CA GLY A 144 -0.89 -5.07 -16.27
C GLY A 144 0.17 -6.16 -16.44
N ALA A 145 0.77 -6.20 -17.64
CA ALA A 145 1.83 -7.14 -18.00
C ALA A 145 3.17 -6.71 -17.41
N SER A 146 3.90 -7.65 -16.81
CA SER A 146 5.25 -7.45 -16.27
C SER A 146 6.11 -8.68 -16.57
N GLU A 147 7.39 -8.45 -16.86
CA GLU A 147 8.40 -9.50 -17.00
C GLU A 147 9.28 -9.63 -15.74
N LEU A 148 8.97 -8.86 -14.68
CA LEU A 148 9.79 -8.78 -13.48
C LEU A 148 9.32 -9.77 -12.42
N GLU A 149 10.21 -10.69 -12.06
CA GLU A 149 9.96 -11.83 -11.16
C GLU A 149 10.99 -11.92 -10.01
N SER A 150 11.68 -10.80 -9.76
CA SER A 150 12.75 -10.70 -8.76
C SER A 150 12.25 -10.99 -7.35
N PHE A 151 12.92 -11.91 -6.66
CA PHE A 151 12.79 -12.11 -5.22
C PHE A 151 13.46 -11.00 -4.38
N ARG A 152 14.38 -10.24 -4.98
CA ARG A 152 15.14 -9.21 -4.26
C ARG A 152 14.24 -8.02 -4.03
N ASN A 153 13.85 -7.83 -2.78
CA ASN A 153 12.99 -6.75 -2.39
C ASN A 153 13.76 -5.44 -2.17
N TYR A 154 13.07 -4.33 -2.39
CA TYR A 154 13.57 -2.97 -2.31
C TYR A 154 12.53 -2.08 -1.61
N PRO A 155 12.92 -0.87 -1.18
CA PRO A 155 11.97 0.16 -0.78
C PRO A 155 10.96 0.45 -1.90
N VAL A 156 9.71 0.76 -1.50
CA VAL A 156 8.65 1.26 -2.40
C VAL A 156 8.17 2.62 -1.87
N PRO A 157 7.96 3.63 -2.71
CA PRO A 157 8.17 3.63 -4.15
C PRO A 157 9.66 3.62 -4.53
N GLY A 158 10.00 2.94 -5.63
CA GLY A 158 11.35 2.97 -6.18
C GLY A 158 11.55 2.02 -7.37
N ALA A 159 12.65 2.20 -8.10
CA ALA A 159 12.94 1.45 -9.32
C ALA A 159 13.36 -0.03 -9.11
N GLY A 160 13.13 -0.61 -7.92
CA GLY A 160 13.61 -1.94 -7.56
C GLY A 160 12.68 -3.08 -7.96
N GLY A 161 11.36 -2.81 -8.00
CA GLY A 161 10.32 -3.78 -8.35
C GLY A 161 9.71 -3.50 -9.73
N PRO A 162 8.65 -4.25 -10.14
CA PRO A 162 7.82 -3.79 -11.25
C PRO A 162 7.10 -2.49 -10.85
N SER A 163 6.68 -1.70 -11.83
CA SER A 163 5.81 -0.55 -11.61
C SER A 163 4.72 -0.59 -12.68
N PRO A 164 3.43 -0.54 -12.32
CA PRO A 164 2.84 -0.40 -10.98
C PRO A 164 2.94 -1.69 -10.14
N MET A 165 2.95 -1.59 -8.80
CA MET A 165 3.12 -2.74 -7.90
C MET A 165 2.31 -2.64 -6.61
N VAL A 166 1.90 -3.81 -6.12
CA VAL A 166 1.50 -4.05 -4.73
C VAL A 166 2.37 -5.17 -4.17
N ALA A 167 3.24 -4.81 -3.21
CA ALA A 167 4.05 -5.73 -2.43
C ALA A 167 3.26 -6.18 -1.20
N VAL A 168 2.80 -7.42 -1.19
CA VAL A 168 1.99 -7.97 -0.08
C VAL A 168 2.90 -8.59 0.98
N PHE A 169 3.86 -9.38 0.51
CA PHE A 169 4.97 -9.91 1.32
C PHE A 169 6.12 -10.15 0.34
N TRP A 170 6.73 -9.09 -0.16
CA TRP A 170 7.77 -9.23 -1.17
C TRP A 170 9.09 -9.67 -0.53
N ASP A 171 9.47 -10.92 -0.75
CA ASP A 171 10.71 -11.54 -0.28
C ASP A 171 11.02 -12.75 -1.19
N ASP A 172 12.13 -13.44 -0.90
CA ASP A 172 12.52 -14.70 -1.54
C ASP A 172 11.68 -15.86 -1.02
N LEU A 173 10.63 -16.20 -1.76
CA LEU A 173 9.66 -17.25 -1.43
C LEU A 173 9.80 -18.46 -2.33
N THR A 174 9.56 -19.63 -1.76
CA THR A 174 9.59 -20.93 -2.44
C THR A 174 8.23 -21.59 -2.43
N THR A 175 7.91 -22.31 -3.51
CA THR A 175 6.73 -23.20 -3.60
C THR A 175 7.03 -24.59 -3.02
N SER A 176 8.05 -24.71 -2.17
CA SER A 176 8.44 -25.97 -1.56
C SER A 176 7.44 -26.41 -0.48
N SER A 177 7.45 -27.69 -0.11
CA SER A 177 6.65 -28.21 1.01
C SER A 177 5.14 -27.88 0.96
N ASN A 178 4.56 -27.98 -0.23
CA ASN A 178 3.15 -27.65 -0.56
C ASN A 178 2.83 -26.15 -0.60
N GLY A 179 3.84 -25.28 -0.65
CA GLY A 179 3.65 -23.86 -0.95
C GLY A 179 3.11 -23.66 -2.36
N ASN A 180 2.08 -22.84 -2.52
CA ASN A 180 1.46 -22.60 -3.82
C ASN A 180 0.70 -21.26 -3.82
N VAL A 181 0.47 -20.72 -5.01
CA VAL A 181 -0.29 -19.49 -5.21
C VAL A 181 -1.61 -19.81 -5.92
N TYR A 182 -2.70 -19.31 -5.36
CA TYR A 182 -4.05 -19.52 -5.84
C TYR A 182 -4.71 -18.19 -6.21
N THR A 183 -5.66 -18.26 -7.13
CA THR A 183 -6.55 -17.15 -7.44
C THR A 183 -8.01 -17.57 -7.33
N TYR A 184 -8.87 -16.64 -6.99
CA TYR A 184 -10.31 -16.85 -6.92
C TYR A 184 -11.03 -15.58 -7.36
N ALA A 185 -11.94 -15.74 -8.32
CA ALA A 185 -12.88 -14.70 -8.71
C ALA A 185 -14.23 -15.03 -8.06
N ASP A 186 -14.76 -14.09 -7.30
CA ASP A 186 -16.08 -14.24 -6.71
C ASP A 186 -17.17 -14.32 -7.81
N PRO A 187 -18.07 -15.33 -7.79
CA PRO A 187 -19.12 -15.49 -8.79
C PRO A 187 -20.09 -14.32 -8.91
N ASP A 188 -20.26 -13.52 -7.85
CA ASP A 188 -21.11 -12.34 -7.82
C ASP A 188 -20.33 -11.06 -8.21
N ASN A 189 -19.05 -11.19 -8.58
CA ASN A 189 -18.11 -10.13 -8.92
C ASN A 189 -17.92 -9.10 -7.80
N GLU A 190 -17.98 -9.51 -6.53
CA GLU A 190 -17.73 -8.60 -5.41
C GLU A 190 -16.24 -8.37 -5.15
N TYR A 191 -15.41 -9.39 -5.38
CA TYR A 191 -13.97 -9.33 -5.16
C TYR A 191 -13.18 -10.37 -5.96
N PHE A 192 -11.87 -10.16 -6.05
CA PHE A 192 -10.90 -11.09 -6.60
C PHE A 192 -9.76 -11.30 -5.60
N ILE A 193 -9.32 -12.54 -5.38
CA ILE A 193 -8.33 -12.90 -4.37
C ILE A 193 -7.11 -13.53 -5.03
N VAL A 194 -5.93 -13.14 -4.57
CA VAL A 194 -4.66 -13.85 -4.75
C VAL A 194 -4.20 -14.34 -3.38
N GLU A 195 -4.07 -15.65 -3.19
CA GLU A 195 -3.58 -16.26 -1.95
C GLU A 195 -2.22 -16.92 -2.19
N TRP A 196 -1.22 -16.55 -1.39
CA TRP A 196 0.04 -17.25 -1.25
C TRP A 196 -0.06 -18.20 -0.06
N SER A 197 -0.29 -19.48 -0.33
CA SER A 197 -0.63 -20.49 0.67
C SER A 197 0.59 -21.35 1.03
N ASN A 198 0.96 -21.43 2.31
CA ASN A 198 2.12 -22.19 2.81
C ASN A 198 3.44 -21.91 2.07
N MET A 199 3.60 -20.70 1.54
CA MET A 199 4.86 -20.28 0.94
C MET A 199 5.96 -20.30 2.00
N ARG A 200 7.22 -20.50 1.59
CA ARG A 200 8.33 -20.48 2.53
C ARG A 200 9.40 -19.50 2.11
N THR A 201 9.90 -18.71 3.05
CA THR A 201 11.12 -17.95 2.78
C THR A 201 12.26 -18.91 2.45
N ASP A 202 13.03 -18.67 1.39
CA ASP A 202 14.23 -19.46 1.09
C ASP A 202 15.18 -19.40 2.29
N ASN A 203 15.36 -18.19 2.84
CA ASN A 203 16.09 -18.00 4.06
C ASN A 203 15.30 -18.53 5.28
N TYR A 204 15.88 -19.46 6.03
CA TYR A 204 15.32 -20.10 7.24
C TYR A 204 14.05 -20.95 7.06
N ASN A 205 13.48 -21.08 5.85
CA ASN A 205 12.36 -21.99 5.56
C ASN A 205 11.09 -21.71 6.40
N SER A 206 10.86 -20.44 6.75
CA SER A 206 9.73 -19.99 7.55
C SER A 206 8.45 -19.99 6.72
N VAL A 207 7.35 -20.49 7.29
CA VAL A 207 6.05 -20.59 6.61
C VAL A 207 5.36 -19.24 6.58
N ASN A 208 4.77 -18.87 5.45
CA ASN A 208 3.95 -17.68 5.28
C ASN A 208 2.66 -18.07 4.53
N THR A 209 1.54 -17.53 5.01
CA THR A 209 0.23 -17.67 4.37
C THR A 209 -0.47 -16.31 4.43
N PHE A 210 -0.71 -15.71 3.27
CA PHE A 210 -1.22 -14.35 3.14
C PHE A 210 -1.99 -14.17 1.83
N GLU A 211 -2.83 -13.14 1.77
CA GLU A 211 -3.69 -12.87 0.62
C GLU A 211 -3.77 -11.37 0.29
N LEU A 212 -4.03 -11.09 -0.98
CA LEU A 212 -4.48 -9.81 -1.48
C LEU A 212 -5.89 -9.95 -2.03
N ILE A 213 -6.80 -9.12 -1.54
CA ILE A 213 -8.17 -9.00 -2.01
C ILE A 213 -8.31 -7.67 -2.75
N LEU A 214 -8.76 -7.73 -4.00
CA LEU A 214 -9.18 -6.60 -4.80
C LEU A 214 -10.70 -6.55 -4.76
N TYR A 215 -11.29 -5.48 -4.24
CA TYR A 215 -12.75 -5.32 -4.22
C TYR A 215 -13.22 -4.66 -5.52
N ASN A 216 -14.38 -5.09 -6.01
CA ASN A 216 -15.10 -4.40 -7.07
C ASN A 216 -15.86 -3.19 -6.50
N ASP A 217 -15.13 -2.31 -5.83
CA ASP A 217 -15.61 -1.10 -5.20
C ASP A 217 -14.52 -0.03 -5.27
N THR A 218 -14.92 1.23 -5.14
CA THR A 218 -14.05 2.38 -5.39
C THR A 218 -14.06 3.35 -4.23
N ALA A 219 -12.91 3.95 -3.93
CA ALA A 219 -12.78 4.95 -2.89
C ALA A 219 -12.73 6.38 -3.46
N PRO A 220 -13.45 7.34 -2.85
CA PRO A 220 -13.28 8.75 -3.18
C PRO A 220 -11.88 9.25 -2.76
N PRO A 221 -11.38 10.35 -3.35
CA PRO A 221 -12.06 11.22 -4.31
C PRO A 221 -11.81 10.86 -5.78
N PHE A 222 -10.97 9.86 -6.06
CA PHE A 222 -10.53 9.53 -7.43
C PHE A 222 -11.24 8.31 -8.03
N ASP A 223 -12.09 7.65 -7.24
CA ASP A 223 -12.77 6.40 -7.59
C ASP A 223 -11.76 5.27 -7.95
N ASP A 224 -10.60 5.28 -7.29
CA ASP A 224 -9.60 4.22 -7.37
C ASP A 224 -10.07 2.98 -6.58
N GLY A 225 -9.61 1.79 -6.96
CA GLY A 225 -10.06 0.52 -6.39
C GLY A 225 -9.59 0.29 -4.95
N ILE A 226 -10.43 -0.39 -4.17
CA ILE A 226 -10.15 -0.75 -2.78
C ILE A 226 -9.43 -2.10 -2.71
N MET A 227 -8.38 -2.17 -1.90
CA MET A 227 -7.59 -3.40 -1.70
C MET A 227 -7.45 -3.73 -0.22
N LYS A 228 -7.29 -5.01 0.10
CA LYS A 228 -6.99 -5.47 1.45
C LYS A 228 -5.91 -6.55 1.40
N MET A 229 -4.89 -6.38 2.24
CA MET A 229 -3.84 -7.36 2.48
C MET A 229 -4.10 -8.03 3.83
N GLN A 230 -4.10 -9.36 3.88
CA GLN A 230 -4.30 -10.09 5.14
C GLN A 230 -3.27 -11.20 5.31
N TYR A 231 -2.95 -11.51 6.57
CA TYR A 231 -1.90 -12.47 6.91
C TYR A 231 -2.43 -13.48 7.92
N ASN A 232 -2.64 -14.72 7.48
CA ASN A 232 -3.00 -15.84 8.37
C ASN A 232 -1.78 -16.43 9.06
N THR A 233 -0.62 -16.42 8.41
CA THR A 233 0.67 -16.77 9.01
C THR A 233 1.73 -15.82 8.51
N PHE A 234 2.32 -15.04 9.43
CA PHE A 234 3.31 -14.01 9.13
C PHE A 234 4.61 -14.29 9.87
N ASN A 235 5.64 -14.73 9.14
CA ASN A 235 6.98 -14.99 9.65
C ASN A 235 8.00 -14.23 8.80
N ASN A 236 8.18 -12.95 9.11
CA ASN A 236 9.17 -12.08 8.50
C ASN A 236 10.56 -12.31 9.12
N THR A 237 11.27 -13.35 8.69
CA THR A 237 12.50 -13.82 9.34
C THR A 237 13.77 -13.73 8.50
N SER A 238 13.67 -13.41 7.21
CA SER A 238 14.83 -13.31 6.32
C SER A 238 15.81 -12.25 6.82
N SER A 239 17.11 -12.54 6.81
CA SER A 239 18.12 -11.68 7.45
C SER A 239 19.21 -11.19 6.48
N GLY A 240 18.81 -10.72 5.30
CA GLY A 240 19.66 -10.02 4.34
C GLY A 240 20.23 -8.71 4.89
N ASN A 241 21.29 -8.20 4.26
CA ASN A 241 21.94 -6.96 4.68
C ASN A 241 22.22 -6.07 3.46
N TYR A 242 21.64 -4.87 3.46
CA TYR A 242 21.73 -3.89 2.37
C TYR A 242 22.89 -2.88 2.52
N SER A 243 23.70 -2.94 3.57
CA SER A 243 24.83 -2.02 3.82
C SER A 243 26.07 -2.25 2.94
N GLY A 244 26.04 -3.27 2.08
CA GLY A 244 27.16 -3.66 1.21
C GLY A 244 26.70 -3.99 -0.21
N TYR A 245 27.01 -5.19 -0.68
CA TYR A 245 26.46 -5.69 -1.94
C TYR A 245 25.01 -6.14 -1.75
N THR A 246 24.26 -6.18 -2.84
CA THR A 246 22.89 -6.69 -2.85
C THR A 246 22.84 -8.09 -2.22
N PRO A 247 21.99 -8.32 -1.22
CA PRO A 247 21.96 -9.58 -0.51
C PRO A 247 21.48 -10.72 -1.42
N VAL A 248 21.82 -11.94 -1.03
CA VAL A 248 21.44 -13.16 -1.77
C VAL A 248 19.98 -13.56 -1.57
N HIS A 249 19.31 -12.98 -0.57
CA HIS A 249 17.89 -13.06 -0.22
C HIS A 249 17.46 -11.72 0.42
N GLY A 250 16.17 -11.49 0.64
CA GLY A 250 15.69 -10.29 1.31
C GLY A 250 16.24 -10.13 2.73
N GLY A 251 16.43 -8.88 3.16
CA GLY A 251 16.51 -8.50 4.56
C GLY A 251 15.12 -8.12 5.00
N TYR A 252 14.34 -9.10 5.45
CA TYR A 252 12.90 -8.98 5.70
C TYR A 252 12.09 -8.68 4.43
N CYS A 253 10.77 -8.83 4.50
CA CYS A 253 9.87 -8.53 3.38
C CYS A 253 9.67 -7.02 3.17
N THR A 254 9.30 -6.65 1.94
CA THR A 254 8.67 -5.34 1.65
C THR A 254 7.16 -5.50 1.64
N ILE A 255 6.46 -4.56 2.28
CA ILE A 255 5.01 -4.40 2.19
C ILE A 255 4.71 -2.96 1.79
N GLY A 256 3.88 -2.77 0.78
CA GLY A 256 3.54 -1.44 0.29
C GLY A 256 3.02 -1.46 -1.15
N LEU A 257 2.93 -0.27 -1.74
CA LEU A 257 2.40 -0.09 -3.09
C LEU A 257 3.08 1.10 -3.77
N GLU A 258 3.12 1.07 -5.11
CA GLU A 258 3.65 2.16 -5.92
C GLU A 258 2.98 2.27 -7.28
N ASN A 259 2.95 3.50 -7.79
CA ASN A 259 2.33 3.84 -9.06
C ASN A 259 3.12 3.33 -10.28
N HIS A 260 2.55 3.53 -11.47
CA HIS A 260 3.14 3.12 -12.75
C HIS A 260 4.50 3.75 -13.09
N MET A 261 4.94 4.77 -12.34
CA MET A 261 6.25 5.40 -12.50
C MET A 261 7.27 4.98 -11.42
N GLY A 262 6.85 4.21 -10.41
CA GLY A 262 7.67 3.88 -9.24
C GLY A 262 8.10 5.12 -8.44
N ALA A 263 7.30 6.19 -8.50
CA ALA A 263 7.66 7.50 -7.94
C ALA A 263 6.71 7.98 -6.82
N ILE A 264 5.48 7.47 -6.80
CA ILE A 264 4.47 7.75 -5.79
C ILE A 264 4.02 6.41 -5.22
N GLY A 265 3.92 6.31 -3.90
CA GLY A 265 3.72 5.04 -3.22
C GLY A 265 3.67 5.19 -1.71
N LEU A 266 3.28 4.10 -1.03
CA LEU A 266 3.35 3.96 0.41
C LEU A 266 4.16 2.71 0.78
N GLN A 267 5.14 2.88 1.65
CA GLN A 267 5.89 1.78 2.27
C GLN A 267 5.33 1.50 3.66
N TYR A 268 4.68 0.35 3.85
CA TYR A 268 4.31 -0.06 5.20
C TYR A 268 5.53 -0.60 5.96
N THR A 269 6.36 -1.42 5.30
CA THR A 269 7.66 -1.82 5.85
C THR A 269 8.65 -2.22 4.76
N PHE A 270 9.93 -2.04 5.06
CA PHE A 270 11.08 -2.59 4.35
C PHE A 270 12.24 -2.71 5.33
N ASP A 271 13.04 -3.79 5.25
CA ASP A 271 14.19 -4.00 6.15
C ASP A 271 13.82 -3.96 7.64
N ASN A 272 12.57 -4.36 7.95
CA ASN A 272 11.98 -4.33 9.30
C ASN A 272 12.03 -2.94 9.97
N ALA A 273 11.91 -1.90 9.14
CA ALA A 273 11.69 -0.51 9.50
C ALA A 273 10.26 -0.06 9.14
#